data_AF-A0A5J4Q358-F1
#
_entry.id   AF-A0A5J4Q358-F1
#
_cell.length_a   1.000
_cell.length_b   1.000
_cell.length_c   1.000
_cell.angle_alpha   90.00
_cell.angle_beta   90.00
_cell.angle_gamma   90.00
#
_symmetry.space_group_name_H-M   'P 1'
#
loop_
_entity.id
_entity.type
_entity.pdbx_description
1 polymer ?
#
loop_
_entity_poly.entity_id
_entity_poly.type
_entity_poly.pdbx_seq_one_letter_code
_entity_poly.pdbx_strand_id
1 'polypeptide(L)'
;MSTYGGIEKLYSLFKRTEITKEIKDSTAICIGELFNQAKLPHSMRTGIISHLMSIVGDQDTWAQNQSSIQLGNLAQNSESNRNNEGN
;
A
#
# COMPACT_ATOMS: atom_id res chain seq x y z
N MET A 1 18.17 -11.06 -10.68
CA MET A 1 17.21 -10.22 -9.94
C MET A 1 16.08 -11.12 -9.47
N SER A 2 16.17 -11.66 -8.27
CA SER A 2 15.10 -12.50 -7.71
C SER A 2 14.28 -11.64 -6.75
N THR A 3 13.51 -10.70 -7.30
CA THR A 3 12.41 -10.09 -6.54
C THR A 3 11.38 -11.19 -6.36
N TYR A 4 11.47 -11.92 -5.24
CA TYR A 4 10.53 -12.97 -4.89
C TYR A 4 9.12 -12.46 -5.15
N GLY A 5 8.36 -13.13 -6.02
CA GLY A 5 6.98 -12.78 -6.40
C GLY A 5 5.96 -12.81 -5.25
N GLY A 6 6.41 -12.63 -4.01
CA GLY A 6 5.59 -12.44 -2.83
C GLY A 6 4.68 -11.23 -2.95
N ILE A 7 5.11 -10.14 -3.61
CA ILE A 7 4.23 -8.97 -3.82
C ILE A 7 3.06 -9.32 -4.75
N GLU A 8 3.31 -10.07 -5.82
CA GLU A 8 2.23 -10.55 -6.70
C GLU A 8 1.28 -11.49 -5.96
N LYS A 9 1.82 -12.36 -5.09
CA LYS A 9 1.00 -13.23 -4.22
C LYS A 9 0.16 -12.43 -3.24
N LEU A 10 0.73 -11.43 -2.57
CA LEU A 10 0.00 -10.53 -1.66
C LEU A 10 -1.07 -9.76 -2.42
N TYR A 11 -0.77 -9.25 -3.61
CA TYR A 11 -1.77 -8.57 -4.42
C TYR A 11 -2.87 -9.50 -4.92
N SER A 12 -2.53 -10.75 -5.26
CA SER A 12 -3.51 -11.77 -5.61
C SER A 12 -4.42 -12.11 -4.43
N LEU A 13 -3.88 -12.12 -3.20
CA LEU A 13 -4.63 -12.32 -1.95
C LEU A 13 -5.57 -11.14 -1.71
N PHE A 14 -5.08 -9.91 -1.85
CA PHE A 14 -5.87 -8.68 -1.72
C PHE A 14 -7.08 -8.64 -2.68
N LYS A 15 -6.94 -9.21 -3.88
CA LYS A 15 -8.03 -9.30 -4.87
C LYS A 15 -9.09 -10.36 -4.54
N ARG A 16 -8.82 -11.29 -3.61
CA ARG A 16 -9.81 -12.31 -3.24
C ARG A 16 -10.96 -11.64 -2.50
N THR A 17 -12.18 -12.04 -2.83
CA THR A 17 -13.41 -11.56 -2.18
C THR A 17 -13.78 -12.39 -0.96
N GLU A 18 -13.20 -13.59 -0.82
CA GLU A 18 -13.51 -14.58 0.22
C GLU A 18 -12.68 -14.41 1.51
N ILE A 19 -11.79 -13.40 1.57
CA ILE A 19 -10.98 -13.15 2.76
C ILE A 19 -11.66 -12.19 3.72
N THR A 20 -11.38 -12.36 5.01
CA THR A 20 -11.90 -11.45 6.04
C THR A 20 -11.33 -10.05 5.85
N LYS A 21 -12.10 -9.06 6.32
CA LYS A 21 -11.71 -7.65 6.31
C LYS A 21 -10.32 -7.44 6.93
N GLU A 22 -10.07 -8.03 8.09
CA GLU A 22 -8.80 -7.95 8.80
C GLU A 22 -7.61 -8.46 7.96
N ILE A 23 -7.76 -9.60 7.28
CA ILE A 23 -6.72 -10.15 6.40
C ILE A 23 -6.49 -9.21 5.20
N LYS A 24 -7.58 -8.66 4.63
CA LYS A 24 -7.51 -7.75 3.49
C LYS A 24 -6.81 -6.44 3.85
N ASP A 25 -7.14 -5.88 5.01
CA ASP A 25 -6.59 -4.63 5.52
C ASP A 25 -5.12 -4.80 5.87
N SER A 26 -4.78 -5.87 6.60
CA SER A 26 -3.38 -6.22 6.91
C SER A 26 -2.55 -6.45 5.65
N THR A 27 -3.12 -7.14 4.65
CA THR A 27 -2.45 -7.36 3.34
C THR A 27 -2.20 -6.02 2.63
N ALA A 28 -3.18 -5.11 2.63
CA ALA A 28 -3.03 -3.79 2.01
C ALA A 28 -1.95 -2.95 2.69
N ILE A 29 -1.89 -2.97 4.03
CA ILE A 29 -0.87 -2.29 4.83
C ILE A 29 0.52 -2.84 4.50
N CYS A 30 0.69 -4.17 4.52
CA CYS A 30 1.98 -4.80 4.17
C CYS A 30 2.42 -4.49 2.74
N ILE A 31 1.51 -4.47 1.77
CA ILE A 31 1.84 -4.08 0.39
C ILE A 31 2.28 -2.61 0.36
N GLY A 32 1.57 -1.72 1.06
CA GLY A 32 1.93 -0.30 1.15
C GLY A 32 3.30 -0.06 1.78
N GLU A 33 3.69 -0.86 2.78
CA GLU A 33 5.01 -0.83 3.42
C GLU A 33 6.12 -1.30 2.49
N LEU A 34 5.91 -2.42 1.82
CA LEU A 34 6.84 -2.93 0.80
C LEU A 34 6.97 -1.97 -0.39
N PHE A 35 5.87 -1.29 -0.79
CA PHE A 35 5.86 -0.31 -1.89
C PHE A 35 6.75 0.89 -1.59
N ASN A 36 6.85 1.31 -0.33
CA ASN A 36 7.68 2.44 0.04
C ASN A 36 9.15 2.24 -0.43
N GLN A 37 9.57 0.98 -0.60
CA GLN A 37 10.91 0.59 -1.04
C GLN A 37 10.95 0.00 -2.47
N ALA A 38 9.81 -0.41 -3.05
CA ALA A 38 9.73 -1.08 -4.34
C ALA A 38 8.87 -0.31 -5.36
N LYS A 39 9.40 -0.05 -6.57
CA LYS A 39 8.63 0.50 -7.70
C LYS A 39 7.59 -0.51 -8.22
N LEU A 40 6.42 -0.64 -7.60
CA LEU A 40 5.35 -1.47 -8.21
C LEU A 40 4.63 -0.72 -9.35
N PRO A 41 3.88 -1.44 -10.20
CA PRO A 41 3.07 -0.84 -11.25
C PRO A 41 2.03 0.14 -10.70
N HIS A 42 1.78 1.22 -11.46
CA HIS A 42 0.82 2.27 -11.10
C HIS A 42 -0.59 1.72 -10.80
N SER A 43 -1.06 0.74 -11.57
CA SER A 43 -2.37 0.11 -11.39
C SER A 43 -2.52 -0.59 -10.04
N MET A 44 -1.46 -1.26 -9.56
CA MET A 44 -1.43 -1.91 -8.25
C MET A 44 -1.44 -0.86 -7.13
N ARG A 45 -0.64 0.19 -7.29
CA ARG A 45 -0.52 1.30 -6.34
C ARG A 45 -1.85 1.99 -6.08
N THR A 46 -2.56 2.36 -7.13
CA THR A 46 -3.83 3.11 -7.02
C THR A 46 -4.90 2.29 -6.29
N GLY A 47 -4.96 0.98 -6.53
CA GLY A 47 -5.89 0.09 -5.84
C GLY A 47 -5.60 -0.01 -4.34
N ILE A 48 -4.32 -0.10 -3.96
CA ILE A 48 -3.92 -0.17 -2.54
C ILE A 48 -4.18 1.17 -1.84
N ILE A 49 -3.82 2.30 -2.45
CA ILE A 49 -4.08 3.64 -1.90
C ILE A 49 -5.58 3.86 -1.68
N SER A 50 -6.42 3.49 -2.66
CA SER A 50 -7.87 3.60 -2.54
C SER A 50 -8.42 2.79 -1.37
N HIS A 51 -7.86 1.60 -1.12
CA HIS A 51 -8.27 0.75 -0.01
C HIS A 51 -7.80 1.31 1.34
N LEU A 52 -6.55 1.77 1.43
CA LEU A 52 -6.03 2.43 2.63
C LEU A 52 -6.87 3.66 3.02
N MET A 53 -7.30 4.47 2.05
CA MET A 53 -8.22 5.59 2.32
C MET A 53 -9.57 5.13 2.88
N SER A 54 -10.09 3.99 2.42
CA SER A 54 -11.32 3.41 2.98
C SER A 54 -11.14 2.93 4.42
N ILE A 55 -9.95 2.43 4.79
CA ILE A 55 -9.64 1.97 6.14
C ILE A 55 -9.54 3.14 7.12
N VAL A 56 -9.09 4.32 6.67
CA VAL A 56 -8.98 5.50 7.54
C VAL A 56 -10.33 5.92 8.14
N GLY A 57 -11.45 5.61 7.46
CA GLY A 57 -12.80 5.86 7.98
C GLY A 57 -13.39 4.73 8.83
N ASP A 58 -12.64 3.66 9.09
CA ASP A 58 -13.13 2.47 9.78
C ASP A 58 -13.00 2.56 11.32
N GLN A 59 -13.67 1.66 12.04
CA GLN A 59 -13.64 1.58 13.51
C GLN A 59 -12.36 0.91 14.05
N ASP A 60 -11.58 0.25 13.19
CA ASP A 60 -10.32 -0.37 13.58
C ASP A 60 -9.21 0.69 13.72
N THR A 61 -8.96 1.09 14.96
CA THR A 61 -7.96 2.11 15.31
C THR A 61 -6.54 1.71 14.88
N TRP A 62 -6.20 0.43 14.91
CA TRP A 62 -4.87 -0.02 14.48
C TRP A 62 -4.74 0.14 12.96
N ALA A 63 -5.71 -0.38 12.21
CA ALA A 63 -5.71 -0.31 10.75
C ALA A 63 -5.78 1.14 10.26
N GLN A 64 -6.54 2.01 10.94
CA GLN A 64 -6.62 3.45 10.66
C GLN A 64 -5.27 4.15 10.82
N ASN A 65 -4.59 3.93 11.96
CA ASN A 65 -3.30 4.55 12.24
C ASN A 65 -2.24 4.11 11.23
N GLN A 66 -2.16 2.81 10.95
CA GLN A 66 -1.23 2.27 9.96
C GLN A 66 -1.52 2.81 8.56
N SER A 67 -2.79 2.85 8.16
CA SER A 67 -3.17 3.38 6.84
C SER A 67 -2.80 4.86 6.69
N SER A 68 -2.99 5.66 7.73
CA SER A 68 -2.64 7.09 7.73
C SER A 68 -1.12 7.31 7.59
N ILE A 69 -0.32 6.56 8.36
CA ILE A 69 1.15 6.59 8.25
C ILE A 69 1.58 6.21 6.83
N GLN A 70 0.97 5.17 6.27
CA GLN A 70 1.36 4.66 4.97
C GLN A 70 1.00 5.59 3.82
N LEU A 71 -0.15 6.25 3.89
CA LEU A 71 -0.52 7.32 2.96
C LEU A 71 0.47 8.49 3.06
N GLY A 72 0.89 8.87 4.27
CA GLY A 72 1.92 9.90 4.49
C GLY A 72 3.26 9.55 3.86
N ASN A 73 3.76 8.33 4.10
CA ASN A 73 5.01 7.83 3.52
C ASN A 73 4.95 7.81 1.98
N LEU A 74 3.83 7.39 1.41
CA LEU A 74 3.62 7.39 -0.04
C LEU A 74 3.55 8.80 -0.64
N ALA A 75 2.99 9.78 0.09
CA ALA A 75 2.95 11.17 -0.32
C ALA A 75 4.37 11.79 -0.30
N GLN A 76 5.11 11.58 0.78
CA GLN A 76 6.48 12.10 0.93
C GLN A 76 7.43 11.53 -0.13
N ASN A 77 7.35 10.23 -0.43
CA ASN A 77 8.17 9.64 -1.49
C ASN A 77 7.77 10.12 -2.90
N SER A 78 6.53 10.54 -3.11
CA SER A 78 6.10 11.15 -4.38
C SER A 78 6.65 12.57 -4.56
N GLU A 79 6.87 13.28 -3.45
CA GLU A 79 7.43 14.63 -3.44
C GLU A 79 8.96 14.61 -3.47
N SER A 80 9.64 13.76 -2.70
CA SER A 80 11.11 13.66 -2.73
C SER A 80 11.68 13.30 -4.10
N ASN A 81 10.92 12.63 -4.97
CA ASN A 81 11.34 12.34 -6.34
C ASN A 81 11.06 13.47 -7.34
N ARG A 82 10.42 14.58 -6.93
CA ARG A 82 10.29 15.81 -7.74
C ARG A 82 11.44 16.79 -7.52
N ASN A 83 12.27 16.57 -6.50
CA ASN A 83 13.30 17.50 -6.07
C ASN A 83 14.66 17.24 -6.74
N ASN A 84 14.77 16.19 -7.56
CA ASN A 84 16.02 15.78 -8.21
C ASN A 84 15.91 15.75 -9.76
N GLU A 85 15.02 16.56 -10.33
CA GLU A 85 14.97 16.84 -11.78
C GLU A 85 15.19 18.34 -12.06
N GLY A 86 16.02 18.99 -11.24
CA GLY A 86 16.41 20.39 -11.40
C GLY A 86 17.90 20.57 -11.13
N ASN A 87 18.75 20.02 -12.01
CA ASN A 87 20.14 20.46 -12.19
C ASN A 87 20.42 20.62 -13.68
#